data_AF-A0A0M3HGM7-F1
#
_entry.id   AF-A0A0M3HGM7-F1
#
_cell.length_a   1.000
_cell.length_b   1.000
_cell.length_c   1.000
_cell.angle_alpha   90.00
_cell.angle_beta   90.00
_cell.angle_gamma   90.00
#
_symmetry.space_group_name_H-M   'P 1'
#
loop_
_entity.id
_entity.type
_entity.pdbx_description
1 polymer ?
#
loop_
_entity_poly.entity_id
_entity_poly.type
_entity_poly.pdbx_seq_one_letter_code
_entity_poly.pdbx_strand_id
1 'polypeptide(L)'
;MKEAFSTADYSSTRIAGIASPIDFPFNREGYRYYLVEKDMCVPNRELLEQEDSGYAKPIPAHIYRVVVHPTVTLSPNDRAYQLKLSDDRLAVTGFEGYCVARATHAVSHGTWYYEVVFTSQPPESHIRIGWSQSLGRCFKYLFES
;
A
#
# COMPACT_ATOMS: atom_id res chain seq x y z
N MET A 1 -25.28 -14.06 -3.15
CA MET A 1 -25.04 -12.86 -3.98
C MET A 1 -23.54 -12.65 -3.99
N LYS A 2 -22.85 -12.78 -5.13
CA LYS A 2 -21.42 -12.46 -5.21
C LYS A 2 -21.35 -10.93 -5.28
N GLU A 3 -20.80 -10.28 -4.27
CA GLU A 3 -20.51 -8.85 -4.38
C GLU A 3 -19.63 -8.62 -5.60
N ALA A 4 -20.03 -7.68 -6.46
CA ALA A 4 -19.28 -7.34 -7.64
C ALA A 4 -17.97 -6.67 -7.19
N PHE A 5 -16.84 -7.18 -7.72
CA PHE A 5 -15.51 -6.63 -7.47
C PHE A 5 -15.45 -5.21 -8.00
N SER A 6 -15.58 -4.21 -7.13
CA SER A 6 -15.52 -2.80 -7.52
C SER A 6 -14.07 -2.35 -7.60
N THR A 7 -13.68 -1.69 -8.69
CA THR A 7 -12.36 -1.08 -8.87
C THR A 7 -12.04 -0.03 -7.80
N ALA A 8 -13.06 0.45 -7.08
CA ALA A 8 -12.84 1.36 -5.96
C ALA A 8 -12.23 0.65 -4.73
N ASP A 9 -12.38 -0.66 -4.61
CA ASP A 9 -12.06 -1.40 -3.38
C ASP A 9 -10.69 -2.09 -3.44
N TYR A 10 -10.14 -2.29 -4.64
CA TYR A 10 -8.88 -2.98 -4.86
C TYR A 10 -7.96 -2.25 -5.85
N SER A 11 -6.65 -2.41 -5.64
CA SER A 11 -5.58 -1.99 -6.54
C SER A 11 -4.80 -3.21 -7.01
N SER A 12 -4.85 -3.53 -8.30
CA SER A 12 -4.02 -4.59 -8.86
C SER A 12 -2.58 -4.11 -9.05
N THR A 13 -1.59 -4.90 -8.67
CA THR A 13 -0.17 -4.55 -8.85
C THR A 13 0.67 -5.79 -9.12
N ARG A 14 1.62 -5.69 -10.04
CA ARG A 14 2.60 -6.75 -10.31
C ARG A 14 3.70 -6.72 -9.26
N ILE A 15 4.04 -7.89 -8.74
CA ILE A 15 5.15 -8.07 -7.80
C ILE A 15 6.21 -8.93 -8.47
N ALA A 16 7.46 -8.50 -8.38
CA ALA A 16 8.59 -9.26 -8.91
C ALA A 16 8.61 -10.66 -8.27
N GLY A 17 8.64 -11.71 -9.10
CA GLY A 17 8.56 -13.10 -8.64
C GLY A 17 7.16 -13.70 -8.64
N ILE A 18 6.10 -12.93 -8.94
CA ILE A 18 4.72 -13.43 -9.03
C ILE A 18 4.20 -13.19 -10.46
N ALA A 19 3.82 -14.28 -11.13
CA ALA A 19 3.46 -14.25 -12.56
C ALA A 19 2.17 -13.46 -12.84
N SER A 20 1.20 -13.52 -11.94
CA SER A 20 -0.06 -12.78 -12.04
C SER A 20 -0.05 -11.51 -11.20
N PRO A 21 -0.71 -10.43 -11.65
CA PRO A 21 -1.00 -9.28 -10.80
C PRO A 21 -1.73 -9.72 -9.52
N ILE A 22 -1.41 -9.09 -8.40
CA ILE A 22 -2.09 -9.28 -7.12
C ILE A 22 -3.03 -8.12 -6.88
N ASP A 23 -4.24 -8.42 -6.42
CA ASP A 23 -5.23 -7.43 -6.02
C ASP A 23 -5.05 -7.07 -4.54
N PHE A 24 -4.71 -5.80 -4.29
CA PHE A 24 -4.56 -5.24 -2.95
C PHE A 24 -5.81 -4.49 -2.53
N PRO A 25 -6.51 -4.88 -1.46
CA PRO A 25 -7.57 -4.04 -0.92
C PRO A 25 -7.00 -2.70 -0.45
N PHE A 26 -7.74 -1.61 -0.70
CA PHE A 26 -7.34 -0.29 -0.21
C PHE A 26 -7.48 -0.20 1.32
N ASN A 27 -6.57 0.55 1.95
CA ASN A 27 -6.66 0.86 3.37
C ASN A 27 -7.91 1.72 3.65
N ARG A 28 -8.87 1.18 4.42
CA ARG A 28 -10.16 1.84 4.74
C ARG A 28 -10.60 1.52 6.16
N GLU A 29 -11.41 2.41 6.73
CA GLU A 29 -12.10 2.20 8.03
C GLU A 29 -11.19 1.85 9.22
N GLY A 30 -9.92 2.28 9.18
CA GLY A 30 -8.94 1.99 10.23
C GLY A 30 -8.21 0.66 10.05
N TYR A 31 -8.57 -0.14 9.04
CA TYR A 31 -7.85 -1.36 8.68
C TYR A 31 -6.71 -1.06 7.70
N ARG A 32 -5.59 -1.75 7.89
CA ARG A 32 -4.45 -1.74 6.98
C ARG A 32 -4.15 -3.14 6.50
N TYR A 33 -4.00 -3.27 5.20
CA TYR A 33 -3.71 -4.54 4.56
C TYR A 33 -2.24 -4.59 4.17
N TYR A 34 -1.58 -5.67 4.54
CA TYR A 34 -0.18 -5.92 4.21
C TYR A 34 -0.07 -7.23 3.46
N LEU A 35 0.81 -7.26 2.47
CA LEU A 35 1.23 -8.53 1.89
C LEU A 35 2.18 -9.22 2.85
N VAL A 36 1.95 -10.51 3.07
CA VAL A 36 2.80 -11.33 3.93
C VAL A 36 3.26 -12.57 3.18
N GLU A 37 4.45 -13.04 3.51
CA GLU A 37 5.03 -14.28 3.00
C GLU A 37 5.55 -15.12 4.16
N LYS A 38 5.73 -16.42 3.92
CA LYS A 38 6.35 -17.31 4.91
C LYS A 38 7.80 -16.87 5.14
N ASP A 39 8.17 -16.70 6.40
CA ASP A 39 9.55 -16.38 6.75
C ASP A 39 10.41 -17.66 6.76
N MET A 40 11.42 -17.68 5.90
CA MET A 40 12.35 -18.80 5.77
C MET A 40 13.37 -18.86 6.92
N CYS A 41 13.52 -17.79 7.71
CA CYS A 41 14.52 -17.69 8.77
C CYS A 41 13.98 -18.11 10.16
N VAL A 42 12.72 -18.55 10.24
CA VAL A 42 12.08 -18.88 11.52
C VAL A 42 12.69 -20.14 12.13
N PRO A 43 13.18 -20.09 13.39
CA PRO A 43 13.64 -21.27 14.10
C PRO A 43 12.52 -22.31 14.30
N ASN A 44 12.83 -23.60 14.25
CA ASN A 44 11.86 -24.69 14.44
C ASN A 44 10.66 -24.66 13.46
N ARG A 45 10.87 -24.11 12.26
CA ARG A 45 9.86 -23.96 11.21
C ARG A 45 9.00 -25.21 10.99
N GLU A 46 9.62 -26.39 10.88
CA GLU A 46 8.91 -27.64 10.55
C GLU A 46 7.82 -27.98 11.58
N LEU A 47 8.06 -27.68 12.86
CA LEU A 47 7.09 -27.91 13.94
C LEU A 47 5.96 -26.89 13.88
N LEU A 48 6.29 -25.62 13.64
CA LEU A 48 5.33 -24.52 13.57
C LEU A 48 4.43 -24.62 12.33
N GLU A 49 4.96 -25.11 11.21
CA GLU A 49 4.18 -25.37 9.99
C GLU A 49 3.19 -26.53 10.16
N GLN A 50 3.49 -27.50 11.03
CA GLN A 50 2.54 -28.59 11.36
C GLN A 50 1.36 -28.09 12.21
N GLU A 51 1.55 -27.03 13.00
CA GLU A 51 0.49 -26.36 13.76
C GLU A 51 -0.42 -25.50 12.86
N ASP A 52 0.09 -25.00 11.72
CA ASP A 52 -0.61 -24.20 10.70
C ASP A 52 -1.49 -25.08 9.79
N SER A 53 -2.44 -25.79 10.41
CA SER A 53 -3.21 -26.88 9.79
C SER A 53 -4.62 -26.49 9.31
N GLY A 54 -4.95 -25.20 9.13
CA GLY A 54 -6.33 -24.81 8.84
C GLY A 54 -6.52 -23.61 7.93
N TYR A 55 -7.27 -23.84 6.83
CA TYR A 55 -8.03 -22.76 6.19
C TYR A 55 -8.96 -22.11 7.23
N ALA A 56 -9.06 -20.78 7.21
CA ALA A 56 -9.86 -19.93 8.12
C ALA A 56 -9.28 -19.62 9.51
N LYS A 57 -8.02 -19.98 9.81
CA LYS A 57 -7.30 -19.41 10.96
C LYS A 57 -6.66 -18.06 10.59
N PRO A 58 -6.57 -17.09 11.52
CA PRO A 58 -5.77 -15.88 11.32
C PRO A 58 -4.32 -16.24 11.00
N ILE A 59 -3.68 -15.51 10.08
CA ILE A 59 -2.30 -15.76 9.67
C ILE A 59 -1.37 -15.64 10.90
N PRO A 60 -0.63 -16.70 11.28
CA PRO A 60 0.23 -16.68 12.45
C PRO A 60 1.40 -15.70 12.28
N ALA A 61 1.43 -14.61 13.05
CA ALA A 61 2.46 -13.57 12.90
C ALA A 61 3.90 -14.03 13.19
N HIS A 62 4.10 -15.19 13.84
CA HIS A 62 5.42 -15.72 14.18
C HIS A 62 6.05 -16.60 13.09
N ILE A 63 5.31 -16.95 12.03
CA ILE A 63 5.79 -17.76 10.88
C ILE A 63 5.83 -16.92 9.60
N TYR A 64 5.17 -15.77 9.60
CA TYR A 64 5.02 -14.91 8.43
C TYR A 64 5.67 -13.55 8.67
N ARG A 65 6.25 -12.99 7.60
CA ARG A 65 6.80 -11.64 7.58
C ARG A 65 6.07 -10.79 6.54
N VAL A 66 6.05 -9.48 6.77
CA VAL A 66 5.53 -8.53 5.77
C VAL A 66 6.49 -8.49 4.59
N VAL A 67 5.94 -8.59 3.37
CA VAL A 67 6.71 -8.42 2.14
C VAL A 67 7.05 -6.94 1.99
N VAL A 68 8.35 -6.63 2.06
CA VAL A 68 8.87 -5.30 1.82
C VAL A 68 9.52 -5.29 0.43
N HIS A 69 9.08 -4.38 -0.43
CA HIS A 69 9.73 -4.20 -1.73
C HIS A 69 11.16 -3.70 -1.52
N PRO A 70 12.14 -4.22 -2.27
CA PRO A 70 13.55 -3.83 -2.11
C PRO A 70 13.81 -2.36 -2.48
N THR A 71 12.90 -1.75 -3.24
CA THR A 71 12.96 -0.36 -3.66
C THR A 71 11.82 0.43 -3.03
N VAL A 72 12.11 1.68 -2.65
CA VAL A 72 11.10 2.63 -2.18
C VAL A 72 10.28 3.08 -3.39
N THR A 73 8.97 2.87 -3.34
CA THR A 73 8.01 3.27 -4.38
C THR A 73 6.76 3.85 -3.73
N LEU A 74 5.79 4.29 -4.53
CA LEU A 74 4.46 4.61 -4.06
C LEU A 74 3.68 3.33 -3.72
N SER A 75 2.87 3.40 -2.66
CA SER A 75 2.13 2.25 -2.15
C SER A 75 0.86 2.02 -2.97
N PRO A 76 0.57 0.78 -3.41
CA PRO A 76 -0.61 0.49 -4.22
C PRO A 76 -1.92 0.56 -3.43
N ASN A 77 -1.89 0.18 -2.15
CA ASN A 77 -3.00 0.09 -1.21
C ASN A 77 -3.20 1.36 -0.35
N ASP A 78 -2.17 2.21 -0.25
CA ASP A 78 -2.18 3.40 0.61
C ASP A 78 -2.25 4.70 -0.21
N ARG A 79 -3.32 4.77 -1.00
CA ARG A 79 -3.66 5.90 -1.85
C ARG A 79 -5.18 5.96 -2.04
N ALA A 80 -5.68 7.12 -2.44
CA ALA A 80 -7.07 7.22 -2.90
C ALA A 80 -7.28 6.39 -4.18
N TYR A 81 -8.48 5.81 -4.34
CA TYR A 81 -8.82 4.98 -5.50
C TYR A 81 -8.80 5.76 -6.83
N GLN A 82 -9.04 7.08 -6.76
CA GLN A 82 -9.04 8.00 -7.91
C GLN A 82 -7.64 8.27 -8.47
N LEU A 83 -6.59 8.02 -7.67
CA LEU A 83 -5.21 8.16 -8.13
C LEU A 83 -4.82 6.95 -9.01
N LYS A 84 -3.95 7.17 -9.97
CA LYS A 84 -3.37 6.13 -10.82
C LYS A 84 -1.86 6.15 -10.66
N LEU A 85 -1.28 4.98 -10.41
CA LEU A 85 0.16 4.81 -10.39
C LEU A 85 0.65 4.41 -11.78
N SER A 86 1.85 4.83 -12.13
CA SER A 86 2.60 4.24 -13.24
C SER A 86 2.97 2.79 -12.95
N ASP A 87 3.34 2.04 -14.00
CA ASP A 87 3.72 0.63 -13.87
C ASP A 87 4.95 0.41 -12.95
N ASP A 88 5.88 1.37 -12.94
CA ASP A 88 7.05 1.38 -12.06
C ASP A 88 6.75 1.89 -10.63
N ARG A 89 5.53 2.40 -10.40
CA ARG A 89 5.05 2.98 -9.14
C ARG A 89 5.88 4.17 -8.62
N LEU A 90 6.51 4.91 -9.52
CA LEU A 90 7.27 6.11 -9.19
C LEU A 90 6.55 7.41 -9.56
N ALA A 91 5.51 7.34 -10.39
CA ALA A 91 4.64 8.46 -10.72
C ALA A 91 3.21 8.20 -10.26
N VAL A 92 2.53 9.28 -9.88
CA VAL A 92 1.11 9.29 -9.56
C VAL A 92 0.42 10.38 -10.34
N THR A 93 -0.73 10.04 -10.91
CA THR A 93 -1.64 10.98 -11.56
C THR A 93 -3.02 10.86 -10.91
N GLY A 94 -3.83 11.90 -11.01
CA GLY A 94 -5.16 11.95 -10.42
C GLY A 94 -6.07 12.88 -11.19
N PHE A 95 -7.37 12.74 -10.99
CA PHE A 95 -8.39 13.60 -11.56
C PHE A 95 -9.38 13.97 -10.46
N GLU A 96 -9.59 15.28 -10.29
CA GLU A 96 -10.52 15.90 -9.34
C GLU A 96 -10.26 15.62 -7.85
N GLY A 97 -10.56 16.62 -7.02
CA GLY A 97 -10.51 16.49 -5.57
C GLY A 97 -9.11 16.42 -4.96
N TYR A 98 -9.05 16.65 -3.66
CA TYR A 98 -7.81 16.50 -2.90
C TYR A 98 -7.62 15.04 -2.49
N CYS A 99 -6.63 14.40 -3.09
CA CYS A 99 -6.26 13.01 -2.82
C CYS A 99 -4.83 12.91 -2.30
N VAL A 100 -4.54 11.82 -1.58
CA VAL A 100 -3.21 11.54 -1.04
C VAL A 100 -2.76 10.14 -1.47
N ALA A 101 -1.47 10.00 -1.73
CA ALA A 101 -0.75 8.74 -1.85
C ALA A 101 0.46 8.77 -0.91
N ARG A 102 0.85 7.60 -0.38
CA ARG A 102 2.02 7.44 0.49
C ARG A 102 3.03 6.47 -0.11
N ALA A 103 4.28 6.59 0.34
CA ALA A 103 5.35 5.66 -0.02
C ALA A 103 5.16 4.31 0.68
N THR A 104 5.81 3.26 0.15
CA THR A 104 5.83 1.91 0.73
C THR A 104 6.60 1.82 2.05
N HIS A 105 7.49 2.78 2.32
CA HIS A 105 8.39 2.76 3.47
C HIS A 105 8.07 3.90 4.43
N ALA A 106 8.24 3.61 5.73
CA ALA A 106 8.15 4.59 6.80
C ALA A 106 9.54 4.85 7.39
N VAL A 107 9.74 6.07 7.88
CA VAL A 107 10.94 6.48 8.61
C VAL A 107 10.62 6.44 10.11
N SER A 108 11.47 5.78 10.89
CA SER A 108 11.35 5.75 12.36
C SER A 108 12.44 6.57 13.06
N HIS A 109 13.68 6.52 12.56
CA HIS A 109 14.85 7.17 13.15
C HIS A 109 15.83 7.61 12.06
N GLY A 110 16.75 8.53 12.40
CA GLY A 110 17.80 9.03 11.53
C GLY A 110 17.42 10.27 10.71
N THR A 111 18.27 10.64 9.75
CA THR A 111 18.08 11.78 8.86
C THR A 111 17.86 11.29 7.44
N TRP A 112 16.79 11.75 6.82
CA TRP A 112 16.33 11.26 5.51
C TRP A 112 16.05 12.43 4.57
N TYR A 113 16.19 12.16 3.28
CA TYR A 113 15.93 13.09 2.19
C TYR A 113 15.18 12.39 1.08
N TYR A 114 14.32 13.13 0.38
CA TYR A 114 13.63 12.65 -0.82
C TYR A 114 13.42 13.82 -1.78
N GLU A 115 13.29 13.47 -3.05
CA GLU A 115 13.03 14.41 -4.14
C GLU A 115 11.68 14.11 -4.77
N VAL A 116 11.06 15.15 -5.31
CA VAL A 116 9.81 15.02 -6.08
C VAL A 116 9.96 15.84 -7.35
N VAL A 117 9.64 15.21 -8.48
CA VAL A 117 9.69 15.84 -9.79
C VAL A 117 8.26 16.03 -10.29
N PHE A 118 7.92 17.27 -10.64
CA PHE A 118 6.64 17.60 -11.25
C PHE A 118 6.73 17.39 -12.77
N THR A 119 6.05 16.36 -13.26
CA THR A 119 6.04 16.03 -14.71
C THR A 119 5.01 16.86 -15.47
N SER A 120 3.85 17.13 -14.88
CA SER A 120 2.79 17.95 -15.45
C SER A 120 1.97 18.60 -14.35
N GLN A 121 1.65 19.89 -14.51
CA GLN A 121 0.80 20.65 -13.58
C GLN A 121 -0.16 21.55 -14.39
N PRO A 122 -1.41 21.11 -14.61
CA PRO A 122 -2.42 21.92 -15.30
C PRO A 122 -2.74 23.23 -14.55
N PRO A 123 -3.28 24.25 -15.25
CA PRO A 123 -3.86 25.43 -14.60
C PRO A 123 -4.92 25.02 -13.56
N GLU A 124 -5.01 25.77 -12.46
CA GLU A 124 -5.92 25.51 -11.33
C GLU A 124 -5.65 24.20 -10.55
N SER A 125 -4.55 23.50 -10.81
CA SER A 125 -4.13 22.35 -10.01
C SER A 125 -3.18 22.76 -8.88
N HIS A 126 -3.38 22.14 -7.71
CA HIS A 126 -2.55 22.34 -6.52
C HIS A 126 -1.99 21.02 -6.03
N ILE A 127 -0.69 21.00 -5.74
CA ILE A 127 0.00 19.81 -5.21
C ILE A 127 0.61 20.18 -3.85
N ARG A 128 0.42 19.29 -2.87
CA ARG A 128 1.03 19.41 -1.54
C ARG A 128 1.93 18.22 -1.32
N ILE A 129 3.15 18.47 -0.85
CA ILE A 129 4.17 17.46 -0.59
C ILE A 129 4.61 17.60 0.85
N GLY A 130 4.82 16.48 1.52
CA GLY A 130 5.30 16.47 2.89
C GLY A 130 5.26 15.08 3.51
N TRP A 131 5.58 15.05 4.79
CA TRP A 131 5.49 13.87 5.62
C TRP A 131 4.12 13.79 6.28
N SER A 132 3.62 12.58 6.47
CA SER A 132 2.42 12.33 7.26
C SER A 132 2.63 11.14 8.19
N GLN A 133 2.08 11.25 9.39
CA GLN A 133 2.03 10.10 10.29
C GLN A 133 1.03 9.08 9.78
N SER A 134 1.15 7.86 10.28
CA SER A 134 0.39 6.72 9.80
C SER A 134 -1.14 6.90 9.92
N LEU A 135 -1.61 7.71 10.87
CA LEU A 135 -3.03 8.06 11.09
C LEU A 135 -3.58 9.12 10.11
N GLY A 136 -2.75 9.70 9.25
CA GLY A 136 -3.22 10.55 8.16
C GLY A 136 -4.14 9.77 7.23
N ARG A 137 -5.39 10.21 7.08
CA ARG A 137 -6.36 9.57 6.18
C ARG A 137 -6.00 9.91 4.72
N CYS A 138 -5.87 8.89 3.87
CA CYS A 138 -5.68 9.08 2.42
C CYS A 138 -6.92 9.68 1.73
N PHE A 139 -8.09 9.61 2.38
CA PHE A 139 -9.30 10.35 2.02
C PHE A 139 -9.47 11.49 3.01
N LYS A 140 -9.12 12.72 2.62
CA LYS A 140 -9.53 13.90 3.37
C LYS A 140 -10.63 14.58 2.57
N TYR A 141 -11.88 14.29 2.93
CA TYR A 141 -12.93 15.31 2.85
C TYR A 141 -12.51 16.43 3.81
N LEU A 142 -11.68 17.36 3.34
CA LEU A 142 -11.57 18.68 3.96
C LEU A 142 -12.66 19.53 3.33
N PHE A 143 -13.87 19.45 3.89
CA PHE A 143 -14.68 20.66 3.94
C PHE A 143 -14.12 21.46 5.12
N GLU A 144 -13.49 22.58 4.81
CA GLU A 144 -13.17 23.62 5.78
C GLU A 144 -14.48 24.34 6.13
N SER A 145 -14.66 24.67 7.41
CA SER A 145 -15.53 25.77 7.84
C SER A 145 -14.67 26.98 8.12
#